data_AF-A0A4V0XJI7-F1
#
_entry.id   AF-A0A4V0XJI7-F1
#
_cell.length_a   1.000
_cell.length_b   1.000
_cell.length_c   1.000
_cell.angle_alpha   90.00
_cell.angle_beta   90.00
_cell.angle_gamma   90.00
#
_symmetry.space_group_name_H-M   'P 1'
#
loop_
_entity.id
_entity.type
_entity.pdbx_description
1 polymer ?
#
loop_
_entity_poly.entity_id
_entity_poly.type
_entity_poly.pdbx_seq_one_letter_code
_entity_poly.pdbx_strand_id
1 'polypeptide(L)' 'MTEMTIASRFDFGDVVLVPFPFTDQSGTKKRPAVVVSIVDFNSSRRDIVIMAITSQMRATLGYGEAMVDGW' A
#
# COMPACT_ATOMS: atom_id res chain seq x y z
N MET A 1 2.84 30.01 11.60
CA MET A 1 1.80 29.36 10.76
C MET A 1 1.94 27.89 11.06
N THR A 2 1.17 27.38 12.02
CA THR A 2 1.33 26.02 12.54
C THR A 2 0.77 25.05 11.51
N GLU A 3 1.59 24.14 10.99
CA GLU A 3 1.12 22.97 10.24
C GLU A 3 0.09 22.25 11.12
N MET A 4 -1.17 22.29 10.74
CA MET A 4 -2.15 21.36 11.26
C MET A 4 -1.93 20.06 10.51
N THR A 5 -1.24 19.11 11.13
CA THR A 5 -1.14 17.75 10.59
C THR A 5 -2.56 17.18 10.52
N ILE A 6 -3.10 17.06 9.31
CA ILE A 6 -4.29 16.26 9.08
C ILE A 6 -3.83 14.80 9.26
N ALA A 7 -4.38 14.09 10.23
CA ALA A 7 -4.12 12.66 10.41
C ALA A 7 -5.20 11.87 9.65
N SER A 8 -4.78 10.96 8.76
CA SER A 8 -5.69 9.99 8.16
C SER A 8 -5.64 8.67 8.93
N ARG A 9 -6.60 7.79 8.66
CA ARG A 9 -6.52 6.39 9.10
C ARG A 9 -5.38 5.63 8.39
N PHE A 10 -4.96 6.13 7.23
CA PHE A 10 -3.92 5.54 6.40
C PHE A 10 -3.00 6.65 5.91
N ASP A 11 -1.74 6.61 6.33
CA ASP A 11 -0.73 7.57 5.92
C ASP A 11 0.23 6.97 4.88
N PHE A 12 0.89 7.83 4.10
CA PHE A 12 1.87 7.39 3.12
C PHE A 12 2.97 6.57 3.81
N GLY A 13 3.29 5.40 3.25
CA GLY A 13 4.29 4.49 3.81
C GLY A 13 3.74 3.46 4.80
N ASP A 14 2.48 3.58 5.24
CA ASP A 14 1.85 2.55 6.07
C ASP A 14 1.78 1.22 5.33
N VAL A 15 2.09 0.13 6.03
CA VAL A 15 1.90 -1.23 5.52
C VAL A 15 0.59 -1.81 6.03
N VAL A 16 -0.31 -2.11 5.10
CA VAL A 16 -1.64 -2.65 5.39
C VAL A 16 -1.78 -4.07 4.85
N LEU A 17 -2.62 -4.87 5.51
CA LEU A 17 -3.00 -6.20 5.04
C LEU A 17 -4.34 -6.13 4.31
N VAL A 18 -4.34 -6.43 3.01
CA VAL A 18 -5.56 -6.46 2.19
C VAL A 18 -5.97 -7.90 1.86
N PRO A 19 -7.28 -8.23 1.84
CA PRO A 19 -7.75 -9.52 1.38
C PRO A 19 -7.60 -9.62 -0.13
N PHE A 20 -6.89 -10.63 -0.61
CA PHE A 20 -6.72 -10.93 -2.03
C PHE A 20 -7.33 -12.30 -2.34
N PRO A 21 -8.24 -12.41 -3.31
CA PRO A 21 -8.85 -13.69 -3.64
C PRO A 21 -7.81 -14.66 -4.19
N PHE A 22 -7.96 -15.94 -3.87
CA PHE A 22 -7.26 -16.98 -4.63
C PHE A 22 -7.80 -17.04 -6.06
N THR A 23 -6.95 -17.48 -6.99
CA THR A 23 -7.34 -17.67 -8.40
C THR A 23 -8.52 -18.63 -8.55
N ASP A 24 -8.63 -19.62 -7.66
CA ASP A 24 -9.72 -20.61 -7.63
C ASP A 24 -10.93 -20.16 -6.80
N GLN A 25 -10.92 -18.92 -6.28
CA GLN A 25 -11.98 -18.34 -5.44
C GLN A 25 -12.33 -19.14 -4.16
N SER A 26 -11.48 -20.08 -3.75
CA SER A 26 -11.70 -20.91 -2.55
C SER A 26 -11.62 -20.13 -1.23
N GLY A 27 -11.11 -18.90 -1.27
CA GLY A 27 -10.98 -18.03 -0.10
C GLY A 27 -10.15 -16.78 -0.39
N THR A 28 -9.62 -16.18 0.67
CA THR A 28 -8.74 -15.00 0.57
C THR A 28 -7.42 -15.22 1.30
N LYS A 29 -6.35 -14.63 0.76
CA LYS A 29 -5.06 -14.46 1.44
C LYS A 29 -4.91 -13.01 1.85
N LYS A 30 -4.38 -12.77 3.05
CA LYS A 30 -3.90 -11.43 3.42
C LYS A 30 -2.60 -11.15 2.67
N ARG A 31 -2.59 -10.08 1.87
CA ARG A 31 -1.40 -9.63 1.14
C ARG A 31 -0.95 -8.29 1.70
N PRO A 32 0.36 -8.12 2.00
CA PRO A 32 0.87 -6.82 2.38
C PRO A 32 0.85 -5.86 1.19
N ALA A 33 0.56 -4.60 1.46
CA ALA A 33 0.65 -3.50 0.52
C ALA A 33 1.06 -2.22 1.26
N VAL A 34 1.79 -1.34 0.58
CA VAL A 34 2.16 -0.02 1.12
C VAL A 34 1.19 1.03 0.59
N VAL A 35 0.79 1.97 1.44
CA VAL A 35 -0.02 3.14 1.05
C VAL A 35 0.87 4.14 0.31
N VAL A 36 0.48 4.52 -0.91
CA VAL A 36 1.22 5.46 -1.76
C VAL A 36 0.46 6.75 -2.07
N SER A 37 -0.80 6.86 -1.64
CA SER A 37 -1.57 8.10 -1.69
C SER A 37 -1.30 9.00 -0.48
N ILE A 38 -1.40 10.31 -0.68
CA ILE A 38 -1.13 11.33 0.33
C ILE A 38 -2.33 11.56 1.26
N VAL A 39 -2.06 12.14 2.43
CA VAL A 39 -3.04 12.32 3.52
C VAL A 39 -4.29 13.12 3.11
N ASP A 40 -4.13 14.14 2.28
CA ASP A 40 -5.25 14.94 1.75
C ASP A 40 -6.18 14.11 0.87
N PHE A 41 -5.61 13.21 0.06
CA PHE A 41 -6.38 12.27 -0.74
C PHE A 41 -7.09 11.26 0.15
N ASN A 42 -6.37 10.68 1.11
CA ASN A 42 -6.88 9.62 1.99
C ASN A 42 -7.98 10.12 2.93
N SER A 43 -7.94 11.41 3.31
CA SER A 43 -8.94 12.02 4.20
C SER A 43 -10.18 12.52 3.47
N SER A 44 -10.05 12.87 2.18
CA SER A 44 -11.16 13.37 1.36
C SER A 44 -11.93 12.27 0.62
N ARG A 45 -11.40 11.04 0.58
CA ARG A 45 -11.98 9.91 -0.16
C ARG A 45 -12.13 8.68 0.72
N ARG A 46 -13.02 7.77 0.30
CA ARG A 46 -13.18 6.46 0.95
C ARG A 46 -12.12 5.45 0.49
N ASP A 47 -11.49 5.72 -0.65
CA ASP A 47 -10.50 4.86 -1.27
C ASP A 47 -9.09 5.41 -1.06
N ILE A 48 -8.12 4.51 -0.97
CA ILE A 48 -6.69 4.81 -0.92
C ILE A 48 -5.98 4.12 -2.09
N VAL A 49 -4.82 4.66 -2.49
CA VAL A 49 -3.96 4.02 -3.50
C VAL A 49 -2.85 3.27 -2.78
N ILE A 50 -2.71 2.00 -3.10
CA ILE A 50 -1.72 1.10 -2.50
C ILE A 50 -0.88 0.42 -3.58
N MET A 51 0.35 0.04 -3.22
CA MET A 51 1.23 -0.80 -4.03
C MET A 51 1.44 -2.14 -3.33
N ALA A 52 1.23 -3.25 -4.03
CA ALA A 52 1.37 -4.58 -3.47
C ALA A 52 2.84 -4.89 -3.13
N ILE A 53 3.07 -5.54 -1.99
CA ILE A 53 4.40 -6.05 -1.58
C ILE A 53 4.45 -7.56 -1.86
N THR A 54 5.54 -8.02 -2.47
CA THR A 54 5.79 -9.43 -2.77
C THR A 54 7.19 -9.86 -2.34
N SER A 55 7.33 -11.09 -1.84
CA SER A 55 8.64 -11.70 -1.55
C SER A 55 9.30 -12.31 -2.79
N GLN A 56 8.59 -12.37 -3.92
CA GLN A 56 9.14 -12.86 -5.18
C GLN A 56 9.95 -11.75 -5.84
N MET A 57 11.24 -11.70 -5.52
CA MET A 57 12.18 -10.76 -6.10
C MET A 57 12.52 -11.14 -7.54
N ARG A 58 12.49 -10.16 -8.44
CA ARG A 58 12.97 -10.28 -9.82
C ARG A 58 14.37 -9.72 -9.92
N ALA A 59 15.19 -10.27 -10.83
CA ALA A 59 16.57 -9.80 -11.03
C ALA A 59 16.64 -8.35 -11.55
N THR A 60 15.62 -7.90 -12.28
CA THR A 60 15.48 -6.54 -12.79
C THR A 60 14.09 -6.03 -12.43
N LEU A 61 14.02 -4.84 -11.84
CA LEU A 61 12.76 -4.17 -11.54
C LEU A 61 12.16 -3.57 -12.83
N GLY A 62 10.86 -3.81 -13.04
CA GLY A 62 10.08 -3.17 -14.10
C GLY A 62 9.62 -1.76 -13.72
N TYR A 63 8.99 -1.08 -14.68
CA TYR A 63 8.33 0.19 -14.41
C TYR A 63 7.23 0.01 -13.33
N GLY A 64 7.22 0.89 -12.33
CA GLY A 64 6.28 0.81 -11.21
C GLY A 64 6.63 -0.25 -10.15
N GLU A 65 7.78 -0.91 -10.27
CA GLU A 65 8.35 -1.75 -9.20
C GLU A 65 9.43 -0.98 -8.44
N ALA A 66 9.52 -1.21 -7.14
CA ALA A 66 10.54 -0.65 -6.27
C ALA A 66 11.04 -1.72 -5.30
N MET A 67 12.33 -1.67 -4.97
CA MET A 67 12.87 -2.52 -3.91
C MET A 67 12.44 -1.96 -2.56
N VAL A 68 11.95 -2.86 -1.69
CA VAL A 68 11.77 -2.55 -0.27
C VAL A 68 13.13 -2.74 0.38
N ASP A 69 13.74 -1.64 0.86
CA ASP A 69 15.05 -1.61 1.49
C ASP A 69 15.01 -0.75 2.76
N GLY A 70 15.99 -0.88 3.64
CA GLY A 70 16.15 -0.03 4.82
C GLY A 70 15.06 -0.16 5.89
N TRP A 71 14.53 -1.37 6.08
CA TRP A 71 13.57 -1.70 7.14
C TRP A 71 14.23 -1.85 8.52
#